data_AF-A0A821UBC1-F1
#
_entry.id   AF-A0A821UBC1-F1
#
_cell.length_a   1.000
_cell.length_b   1.000
_cell.length_c   1.000
_cell.angle_alpha   90.00
_cell.angle_beta   90.00
_cell.angle_gamma   90.00
#
_symmetry.space_group_name_H-M   'P 1'
#
loop_
_entity.id
_entity.type
_entity.pdbx_description
1 polymer ?
#
loop_
_entity_poly.entity_id
_entity_poly.type
_entity_poly.pdbx_seq_one_letter_code
_entity_poly.pdbx_strand_id
1 'polypeptide(L)'
;MTLQGTNAHLIGKGCNRLLFDAGQGATVYIDELKDTMKKNNIGLQEILITHWHPEHIYGIKYVLNLIDKRTTEFEDLYDYLNSLTLVLKMSPKRIYSGYCPVVENPQQTLEHYIFHRQQCNNQIFDAFKQSNDGLDPNEITKIVYMGTLIILFE
;
A
#
# COMPACT_ATOMS: atom_id res chain seq x y z
N MET A 1 -11.60 -4.99 9.80
CA MET A 1 -10.25 -5.46 10.17
C MET A 1 -9.48 -4.26 10.67
N THR A 2 -9.06 -4.23 11.93
CA THR A 2 -8.14 -3.21 12.43
C THR A 2 -6.73 -3.62 12.00
N LEU A 3 -6.13 -2.86 11.09
CA LEU A 3 -4.74 -3.07 10.66
C LEU A 3 -3.80 -2.84 11.85
N GLN A 4 -2.76 -3.65 12.01
CA GLN A 4 -1.81 -3.59 13.15
C GLN A 4 -0.76 -2.46 13.02
N GLY A 5 -0.94 -1.54 12.07
CA GLY A 5 0.04 -0.50 11.74
C GLY A 5 0.81 -0.81 10.44
N THR A 6 1.70 0.10 10.07
CA THR A 6 2.49 0.05 8.82
C THR A 6 3.73 -0.81 8.98
N ASN A 7 3.93 -1.77 8.09
CA ASN A 7 5.16 -2.53 8.00
C ASN A 7 6.25 -1.68 7.33
N ALA A 8 7.34 -1.42 8.04
CA ALA A 8 8.55 -0.85 7.46
C ALA A 8 9.63 -1.93 7.29
N HIS A 9 10.36 -1.92 6.16
CA HIS A 9 11.34 -2.97 5.86
C HIS A 9 12.75 -2.40 5.71
N LEU A 10 13.72 -2.97 6.43
CA LEU A 10 15.16 -2.69 6.25
C LEU A 10 15.79 -3.70 5.30
N ILE A 11 16.07 -3.28 4.07
CA ILE A 11 16.56 -4.16 2.99
C ILE A 11 18.05 -3.92 2.73
N GLY A 12 18.82 -5.01 2.74
CA GLY A 12 20.24 -5.02 2.44
C GLY A 12 21.02 -5.98 3.34
N LYS A 13 22.22 -6.38 2.89
CA LYS A 13 23.15 -7.23 3.67
C LYS A 13 24.31 -6.44 4.27
N GLY A 14 24.52 -5.20 3.83
CA GLY A 14 25.61 -4.34 4.31
C GLY A 14 25.29 -3.65 5.65
N CYS A 15 26.28 -2.90 6.13
CA CYS A 15 26.13 -2.03 7.29
C CYS A 15 25.28 -0.78 7.01
N ASN A 16 24.94 -0.48 5.75
CA ASN A 16 23.90 0.49 5.39
C ASN A 16 22.78 -0.22 4.66
N ARG A 17 21.52 0.13 4.96
CA ARG A 17 20.33 -0.50 4.38
C ARG A 17 19.33 0.52 3.85
N LEU A 18 18.50 0.08 2.91
CA LEU A 18 17.36 0.82 2.42
C LEU A 18 16.18 0.63 3.38
N LEU A 19 15.49 1.71 3.72
CA LEU A 19 14.22 1.64 4.44
C LEU A 19 13.06 1.73 3.44
N PHE A 20 12.15 0.78 3.45
CA PHE A 20 10.87 0.89 2.75
C PHE A 20 9.80 1.38 3.72
N ASP A 21 9.15 2.49 3.36
CA ASP A 21 8.14 3.23 4.13
C ASP A 21 8.63 3.76 5.49
N ALA A 22 8.17 4.95 5.85
CA ALA A 22 8.56 5.61 7.11
C ALA A 22 7.47 5.54 8.18
N GLY A 23 6.35 4.86 7.93
CA GLY A 23 5.24 4.75 8.87
C GLY A 23 4.54 6.08 9.16
N GLN A 24 3.66 6.07 10.17
CA GLN A 24 2.86 7.25 10.56
C GLN A 24 3.63 8.26 11.44
N GLY A 25 4.87 7.93 11.83
CA GLY A 25 5.69 8.78 12.70
C GLY A 25 5.38 8.69 14.19
N ALA A 26 4.86 7.55 14.65
CA ALA A 26 4.73 7.25 16.08
C ALA A 26 6.13 7.19 16.73
N THR A 27 6.29 7.79 17.91
CA THR A 27 7.57 7.81 18.64
C THR A 27 8.09 6.40 18.92
N VAL A 28 7.20 5.49 19.34
CA VAL A 28 7.51 4.07 19.58
C VAL A 28 8.14 3.43 18.34
N TYR A 29 7.60 3.66 17.15
CA TYR A 29 8.17 3.16 15.90
C TYR A 29 9.58 3.72 15.63
N ILE A 30 9.78 5.02 15.86
CA ILE A 30 11.09 5.67 15.65
C ILE A 30 12.14 5.11 16.62
N ASP A 31 11.77 4.86 17.87
CA ASP A 31 12.65 4.30 18.87
C ASP A 31 13.00 2.83 18.56
N GLU A 32 12.00 2.02 18.17
CA GLU A 32 12.22 0.64 17.73
C GLU A 32 13.12 0.55 16.49
N LEU A 33 12.96 1.48 15.53
CA LEU A 33 13.81 1.57 14.35
C LEU A 33 15.26 1.86 14.74
N LYS A 34 15.49 2.86 15.62
CA LYS A 34 16.83 3.21 16.12
C LYS A 34 17.47 2.05 16.88
N ASP A 35 16.71 1.39 17.76
CA ASP A 35 17.20 0.27 18.55
C ASP A 35 17.56 -0.92 17.66
N THR A 36 16.74 -1.21 16.66
CA THR A 36 17.01 -2.26 15.66
C THR A 36 18.27 -1.94 14.87
N MET A 37 18.43 -0.71 14.39
CA MET A 37 19.62 -0.25 13.68
C MET A 37 20.88 -0.39 14.55
N LYS A 38 20.84 0.11 15.80
CA LYS A 38 21.95 0.05 16.75
C LYS A 38 22.33 -1.39 17.10
N LYS A 39 21.35 -2.22 17.43
CA LYS A 39 21.56 -3.64 17.80
C LYS A 39 22.22 -4.44 16.69
N ASN A 40 21.92 -4.11 15.44
CA ASN A 40 22.46 -4.82 14.28
C ASN A 40 23.66 -4.12 13.64
N ASN A 41 24.13 -3.00 14.20
CA ASN A 41 25.20 -2.16 13.66
C ASN A 41 24.94 -1.72 12.20
N ILE A 42 23.74 -1.17 11.96
CA ILE A 42 23.23 -0.75 10.65
C ILE A 42 22.97 0.76 10.64
N GLY A 43 23.39 1.44 9.58
CA GLY A 43 22.95 2.79 9.18
C GLY A 43 21.92 2.76 8.05
N LEU A 44 21.31 3.91 7.77
CA LEU A 44 20.39 4.07 6.64
C LEU A 44 21.12 4.70 5.46
N GLN A 45 20.90 4.13 4.28
CA GLN A 45 21.40 4.69 3.02
C GLN A 45 20.35 5.65 2.41
N GLU A 46 19.17 5.13 2.14
CA GLU A 46 18.07 5.82 1.47
C GLU A 46 16.74 5.33 2.05
N ILE A 47 15.69 6.17 1.94
CA ILE A 47 14.30 5.78 2.22
C ILE A 47 13.58 5.68 0.87
N LEU A 48 12.97 4.53 0.63
CA LEU A 48 12.06 4.30 -0.48
C LEU A 48 10.64 4.33 0.07
N ILE A 49 9.84 5.26 -0.43
CA ILE A 49 8.43 5.38 -0.07
C ILE A 49 7.61 4.69 -1.15
N THR A 50 6.70 3.82 -0.74
CA THR A 50 5.84 3.10 -1.67
C THR A 50 4.79 4.01 -2.30
N HIS A 51 4.14 4.87 -1.52
CA HIS A 51 3.13 5.85 -1.96
C HIS A 51 2.85 6.92 -0.88
N TRP A 52 2.04 7.95 -1.19
CA TRP A 52 1.83 9.15 -0.36
C TRP A 52 0.81 9.01 0.78
N HIS A 53 0.20 7.83 0.98
CA HIS A 53 -0.76 7.70 2.06
C HIS A 53 -0.11 8.04 3.42
N PRO A 54 -0.76 8.86 4.27
CA PRO A 54 -0.21 9.39 5.52
C PRO A 54 0.55 8.35 6.35
N GLU A 55 0.02 7.14 6.34
CA GLU A 55 0.52 6.03 7.10
C GLU A 55 1.88 5.48 6.63
N HIS A 56 2.38 5.84 5.44
CA HIS A 56 3.75 5.55 4.99
C HIS A 56 4.69 6.75 5.06
N ILE A 57 4.15 7.98 5.00
CA ILE A 57 4.94 9.19 4.78
C ILE A 57 5.10 10.08 6.01
N TYR A 58 4.20 10.05 6.99
CA TYR A 58 4.26 11.02 8.09
C TYR A 58 5.47 10.82 8.99
N GLY A 59 6.02 9.61 9.02
CA GLY A 59 7.27 9.32 9.71
C GLY A 59 8.51 9.85 9.00
N ILE A 60 8.42 10.22 7.71
CA ILE A 60 9.55 10.76 6.93
C ILE A 60 10.22 11.91 7.66
N LYS A 61 9.46 12.84 8.25
CA LYS A 61 10.05 13.98 8.97
C LYS A 61 10.91 13.59 10.17
N TYR A 62 10.65 12.43 10.77
CA TYR A 62 11.42 11.90 11.89
C TYR A 62 12.57 11.01 11.43
N VAL A 63 12.37 10.23 10.35
CA VAL A 63 13.39 9.35 9.76
C VAL A 63 14.38 10.13 8.88
N LEU A 64 14.01 11.24 8.25
CA LEU A 64 14.92 12.12 7.51
C LEU A 64 15.98 12.77 8.40
N ASN A 65 15.73 12.91 9.70
CA ASN A 65 16.80 13.28 10.64
C ASN A 65 17.92 12.21 10.69
N LEU A 66 17.73 11.07 10.02
CA LEU A 66 18.67 9.97 9.89
C LEU A 66 19.32 9.89 8.49
N ILE A 67 18.87 10.64 7.46
CA ILE A 67 19.43 10.60 6.08
C ILE A 67 19.27 11.90 5.25
N ASP A 68 20.17 12.12 4.29
CA ASP A 68 20.16 13.25 3.33
C ASP A 68 19.63 12.83 1.94
N LYS A 69 18.33 13.05 1.59
CA LYS A 69 17.73 13.23 0.22
C LYS A 69 16.22 12.85 0.14
N ARG A 70 15.54 13.21 -0.98
CA ARG A 70 14.07 13.08 -1.22
C ARG A 70 13.70 12.55 -2.63
N THR A 71 12.46 12.05 -2.81
CA THR A 71 11.88 11.42 -4.04
C THR A 71 10.33 11.62 -4.19
N THR A 72 9.76 11.23 -5.36
CA THR A 72 8.47 11.63 -6.03
C THR A 72 7.42 10.49 -6.30
N GLU A 73 6.19 10.82 -6.80
CA GLU A 73 4.87 10.11 -6.63
C GLU A 73 4.04 9.72 -7.91
N PHE A 74 2.98 8.87 -7.79
CA PHE A 74 1.87 8.57 -8.77
C PHE A 74 0.54 8.03 -8.12
N GLU A 75 -0.65 8.14 -8.77
CA GLU A 75 -2.01 7.87 -8.18
C GLU A 75 -3.10 7.11 -9.04
N ASP A 76 -2.83 6.56 -10.23
CA ASP A 76 -3.90 6.10 -11.17
C ASP A 76 -4.34 4.60 -11.06
N LEU A 77 -5.66 4.31 -11.21
CA LEU A 77 -6.24 2.96 -11.11
C LEU A 77 -5.92 2.04 -12.31
N TYR A 78 -5.86 2.58 -13.52
CA TYR A 78 -5.46 1.82 -14.71
C TYR A 78 -3.99 1.39 -14.56
N ASP A 79 -3.15 2.30 -14.10
CA ASP A 79 -1.75 2.03 -13.78
C ASP A 79 -1.60 1.01 -12.64
N TYR A 80 -2.48 1.05 -11.63
CA TYR A 80 -2.52 0.05 -10.57
C TYR A 80 -2.80 -1.37 -11.10
N LEU A 81 -3.84 -1.53 -11.93
CA LEU A 81 -4.19 -2.85 -12.49
C LEU A 81 -3.11 -3.38 -13.44
N ASN A 82 -2.51 -2.49 -14.24
CA ASN A 82 -1.37 -2.85 -15.10
C ASN A 82 -0.16 -3.28 -14.27
N SER A 83 0.11 -2.59 -13.16
CA SER A 83 1.19 -2.92 -12.23
C SER A 83 0.96 -4.29 -11.57
N LEU A 84 -0.26 -4.58 -11.11
CA LEU A 84 -0.59 -5.90 -10.57
C LEU A 84 -0.38 -7.01 -11.60
N THR A 85 -0.80 -6.77 -12.84
CA THR A 85 -0.62 -7.73 -13.95
C THR A 85 0.86 -7.95 -14.26
N LEU A 86 1.68 -6.88 -14.21
CA LEU A 86 3.12 -6.97 -14.39
C LEU A 86 3.78 -7.77 -13.26
N VAL A 87 3.43 -7.48 -12.01
CA VAL A 87 3.94 -8.21 -10.84
C VAL A 87 3.54 -9.69 -10.88
N LEU A 88 2.32 -10.01 -11.32
CA LEU A 88 1.88 -11.40 -11.51
C LEU A 88 2.77 -12.12 -12.54
N LYS A 89 3.07 -11.47 -13.67
CA LYS A 89 3.97 -12.03 -14.70
C LYS A 89 5.39 -12.26 -14.20
N MET A 90 5.87 -11.46 -13.25
CA MET A 90 7.19 -11.65 -12.62
C MET A 90 7.29 -12.93 -11.79
N SER A 91 6.16 -13.61 -11.50
CA SER A 91 6.10 -14.86 -10.73
C SER A 91 6.85 -14.80 -9.39
N PRO A 92 6.52 -13.82 -8.51
CA PRO A 92 7.20 -13.66 -7.22
C PRO A 92 6.95 -14.86 -6.32
N LYS A 93 7.98 -15.27 -5.58
CA LYS A 93 7.87 -16.36 -4.58
C LYS A 93 7.26 -15.91 -3.25
N ARG A 94 7.34 -14.62 -2.95
CA ARG A 94 6.84 -14.01 -1.71
C ARG A 94 6.61 -12.51 -1.92
N ILE A 95 5.60 -11.93 -1.26
CA ILE A 95 5.38 -10.47 -1.23
C ILE A 95 5.43 -9.97 0.21
N TYR A 96 6.22 -8.92 0.44
CA TYR A 96 6.25 -8.18 1.69
C TYR A 96 5.41 -6.92 1.51
N SER A 97 4.24 -6.88 2.16
CA SER A 97 3.28 -5.79 2.00
C SER A 97 3.45 -4.70 3.06
N GLY A 98 2.90 -3.51 2.79
CA GLY A 98 2.94 -2.37 3.72
C GLY A 98 1.99 -2.48 4.92
N TYR A 99 0.96 -3.33 4.91
CA TYR A 99 -0.02 -3.44 6.01
C TYR A 99 -0.47 -4.87 6.37
N CYS A 100 -0.32 -5.81 5.45
CA CYS A 100 -0.71 -7.20 5.65
C CYS A 100 0.52 -8.05 6.02
N PRO A 101 0.31 -9.21 6.66
CA PRO A 101 1.35 -10.21 6.82
C PRO A 101 2.02 -10.56 5.49
N VAL A 102 3.20 -11.16 5.59
CA VAL A 102 3.93 -11.68 4.43
C VAL A 102 3.05 -12.62 3.63
N VAL A 103 2.95 -12.36 2.32
CA VAL A 103 2.17 -13.19 1.41
C VAL A 103 3.07 -14.30 0.89
N GLU A 104 2.85 -15.51 1.41
CA GLU A 104 3.58 -16.72 1.00
C GLU A 104 3.02 -17.35 -0.28
N ASN A 105 1.77 -17.03 -0.67
CA ASN A 105 1.15 -17.44 -1.94
C ASN A 105 0.82 -16.22 -2.83
N PRO A 106 1.83 -15.58 -3.47
CA PRO A 106 1.63 -14.36 -4.25
C PRO A 106 0.67 -14.51 -5.43
N GLN A 107 0.75 -15.60 -6.19
CA GLN A 107 -0.08 -15.81 -7.37
C GLN A 107 -1.57 -15.74 -7.04
N GLN A 108 -2.01 -16.58 -6.09
CA GLN A 108 -3.40 -16.61 -5.65
C GLN A 108 -3.86 -15.24 -5.13
N THR A 109 -2.99 -14.54 -4.39
CA THR A 109 -3.32 -13.22 -3.85
C THR A 109 -3.48 -12.19 -4.95
N LEU A 110 -2.53 -12.10 -5.89
CA LEU A 110 -2.60 -11.16 -7.01
C LEU A 110 -3.81 -11.43 -7.91
N GLU A 111 -4.08 -12.69 -8.24
CA GLU A 111 -5.27 -13.10 -9.00
C GLU A 111 -6.56 -12.69 -8.28
N HIS A 112 -6.63 -12.88 -6.96
CA HIS A 112 -7.77 -12.44 -6.16
C HIS A 112 -7.96 -10.91 -6.20
N TYR A 113 -6.90 -10.12 -6.05
CA TYR A 113 -6.97 -8.65 -6.12
C TYR A 113 -7.42 -8.17 -7.50
N ILE A 114 -6.87 -8.75 -8.59
CA ILE A 114 -7.27 -8.42 -9.96
C ILE A 114 -8.74 -8.76 -10.17
N PHE A 115 -9.15 -9.99 -9.81
CA PHE A 115 -10.53 -10.44 -9.97
C PHE A 115 -11.50 -9.56 -9.18
N HIS A 116 -11.20 -9.27 -7.91
CA HIS A 116 -12.04 -8.43 -7.07
C HIS A 116 -12.24 -7.02 -7.66
N ARG A 117 -11.16 -6.39 -8.15
CA ARG A 117 -11.26 -5.04 -8.76
C ARG A 117 -11.98 -5.06 -10.11
N GLN A 118 -11.79 -6.10 -10.92
CA GLN A 118 -12.56 -6.28 -12.15
C GLN A 118 -14.05 -6.50 -11.87
N GLN A 119 -14.41 -7.20 -10.79
CA GLN A 119 -15.82 -7.33 -10.39
C GLN A 119 -16.45 -5.98 -10.07
N CYS A 120 -15.78 -5.12 -9.29
CA CYS A 120 -16.26 -3.76 -9.02
C CYS A 120 -16.44 -2.96 -10.33
N ASN A 121 -15.46 -3.00 -11.23
CA ASN A 121 -15.57 -2.33 -12.53
C ASN A 121 -16.75 -2.85 -13.35
N ASN A 122 -16.95 -4.17 -13.40
CA ASN A 122 -18.07 -4.77 -14.12
C ASN A 122 -19.42 -4.37 -13.53
N GLN A 123 -19.54 -4.30 -12.19
CA GLN A 123 -20.75 -3.82 -11.53
C GLN A 123 -21.07 -2.36 -11.89
N ILE A 124 -20.05 -1.50 -11.97
CA ILE A 124 -20.22 -0.11 -12.44
C ILE A 124 -20.72 -0.09 -13.89
N PHE A 125 -20.09 -0.86 -14.78
CA PHE A 125 -20.50 -0.94 -16.18
C PHE A 125 -21.94 -1.47 -16.34
N ASP A 126 -22.29 -2.50 -15.57
CA ASP A 126 -23.63 -3.09 -15.62
C ASP A 126 -24.68 -2.12 -15.07
N ALA A 127 -24.36 -1.34 -14.03
CA ALA A 127 -25.23 -0.28 -13.52
C ALA A 127 -25.50 0.79 -14.59
N PHE A 128 -24.46 1.25 -15.29
CA PHE A 128 -24.63 2.21 -16.39
C PHE A 128 -25.44 1.65 -17.56
N LYS A 129 -25.26 0.36 -17.92
CA LYS A 129 -26.07 -0.28 -18.98
C LYS A 129 -27.55 -0.39 -18.63
N GLN A 130 -27.86 -0.51 -17.34
CA GLN A 130 -29.23 -0.67 -16.86
C GLN A 130 -29.93 0.67 -16.60
N SER A 131 -29.17 1.78 -16.53
CA SER A 131 -29.73 3.11 -16.33
C SER A 131 -30.00 3.81 -17.65
N ASN A 132 -31.21 4.36 -17.80
CA ASN A 132 -31.59 5.16 -18.97
C ASN A 132 -31.21 6.65 -18.79
N ASP A 133 -31.19 7.12 -17.55
CA ASP A 133 -30.77 8.46 -17.16
C ASP A 133 -29.46 8.26 -16.37
N GLY A 134 -28.36 8.87 -16.80
CA GLY A 134 -27.02 8.59 -16.24
C GLY A 134 -26.97 8.59 -14.71
N LEU A 135 -26.08 7.78 -14.12
CA LEU A 135 -25.97 7.61 -12.67
C LEU A 135 -25.01 8.61 -12.05
N ASP A 136 -25.35 9.13 -10.87
CA ASP A 136 -24.42 9.91 -10.05
C ASP A 136 -23.48 9.00 -9.22
N PRO A 137 -22.35 9.54 -8.70
CA PRO A 137 -21.39 8.76 -7.92
C PRO A 137 -21.97 8.10 -6.65
N ASN A 138 -22.97 8.71 -6.00
CA ASN A 138 -23.59 8.16 -4.80
C ASN A 138 -24.49 6.97 -5.13
N GLU A 139 -25.21 7.04 -6.24
CA GLU A 139 -26.03 5.93 -6.75
C GLU A 139 -25.15 4.74 -7.11
N ILE A 140 -24.04 4.97 -7.82
CA ILE A 140 -23.06 3.93 -8.17
C ILE A 140 -22.48 3.29 -6.91
N THR A 141 -22.11 4.11 -5.91
CA THR A 141 -21.54 3.62 -4.65
C THR A 141 -22.53 2.70 -3.93
N LYS A 142 -23.81 3.07 -3.85
CA LYS A 142 -24.85 2.22 -3.24
C LYS A 142 -25.02 0.88 -3.96
N ILE A 143 -24.90 0.87 -5.29
CA ILE A 143 -25.03 -0.35 -6.10
C ILE A 143 -23.80 -1.26 -5.91
N VAL A 144 -22.59 -0.72 -6.07
CA VAL A 144 -21.32 -1.48 -6.03
C VAL A 144 -21.03 -2.05 -4.65
N TYR A 145 -21.40 -1.32 -3.60
CA TYR A 145 -21.07 -1.67 -2.22
C TYR A 145 -22.30 -2.12 -1.41
N MET A 146 -23.41 -2.50 -2.06
CA MET A 146 -24.60 -2.97 -1.38
C MET A 146 -24.27 -4.18 -0.47
N GLY A 147 -24.52 -4.05 0.84
CA GLY A 147 -24.19 -5.09 1.84
C GLY A 147 -22.77 -4.98 2.42
N THR A 148 -21.96 -4.03 1.96
CA THR A 148 -20.73 -3.61 2.65
C THR A 148 -21.12 -2.50 3.63
N LEU A 149 -20.69 -2.59 4.88
CA LEU A 149 -20.89 -1.55 5.89
C LEU A 149 -19.98 -0.36 5.53
N ILE A 150 -20.41 0.47 4.56
CA ILE A 150 -19.72 1.71 4.25
C ILE A 150 -20.09 2.70 5.35
N ILE A 151 -19.15 2.95 6.26
CA ILE A 151 -19.17 4.18 7.04
C ILE A 151 -18.79 5.27 6.04
N LEU A 152 -19.79 5.89 5.42
CA LEU A 152 -19.59 7.14 4.72
C LEU A 152 -19.25 8.17 5.80
N PHE A 153 -17.99 8.59 5.87
CA PHE A 153 -17.62 9.74 6.67
C PHE A 153 -18.20 10.97 5.98
N GLU A 154 -19.19 11.59 6.63
CA GLU A 154 -19.58 12.99 6.39
C GLU A 154 -18.47 13.95 6.81
#